data_AF-A0A0L1J3I9-F1
#
_entry.id   AF-A0A0L1J3I9-F1
#
_cell.length_a   1.000
_cell.length_b   1.000
_cell.length_c   1.000
_cell.angle_alpha   90.00
_cell.angle_beta   90.00
_cell.angle_gamma   90.00
#
_symmetry.space_group_name_H-M   'P 1'
#
loop_
_entity.id
_entity.type
_entity.pdbx_description
1 polymer ?
#
loop_
_entity_poly.entity_id
_entity_poly.type
_entity_poly.pdbx_seq_one_letter_code
_entity_poly.pdbx_strand_id
1 'polypeptide(L)'
;LRLHIMDPWTPSSWASKPIKQDVPYNDATGVQAALDKLQKLPPLVTTQEITNLKKNLKNVALGKAFVLQGGDCAELFDYCNQDMIEAKVKLLLQMSLVLIWGANKPVVRIARIAGQFAKPRSSPMEVVNGVEMPSFRGDNINGFEATPESRKPDPSRLVSAYFHSAATLNYLRASLTSGLADLHSPLDWGLGHVITPTIKEKYERIVNRVKDALRFMQTVGIDTDRGVETVDIYTSHEG
;
A
#
# COMPACT_ATOMS: atom_id res chain seq x y z
N LEU A 1 -4.81 -42.69 16.42
CA LEU A 1 -4.84 -41.26 16.04
C LEU A 1 -3.84 -40.50 16.89
N ARG A 2 -2.68 -40.10 16.34
CA ARG A 2 -1.82 -39.14 17.03
C ARG A 2 -2.50 -37.78 16.92
N LEU A 3 -3.05 -37.30 18.04
CA LEU A 3 -3.43 -35.91 18.18
C LEU A 3 -2.15 -35.09 17.96
N HIS A 4 -2.01 -34.44 16.81
CA HIS A 4 -1.08 -33.34 16.68
C HIS A 4 -1.58 -32.25 17.61
N ILE A 5 -0.99 -32.17 18.80
CA ILE A 5 -1.10 -30.99 19.65
C ILE A 5 -0.42 -29.88 18.84
N MET A 6 -1.21 -29.05 18.18
CA MET A 6 -0.70 -27.82 17.59
C MET A 6 -0.26 -26.93 18.74
N ASP A 7 1.01 -26.56 18.75
CA ASP A 7 1.49 -25.53 19.66
C ASP A 7 0.61 -24.28 19.52
N PRO A 8 0.24 -23.62 20.64
CA PRO A 8 -0.58 -22.43 20.60
C PRO A 8 0.09 -21.34 19.76
N TRP A 9 -0.69 -20.65 18.92
CA TRP A 9 -0.16 -19.58 18.08
C TRP A 9 0.36 -18.41 18.94
N THR A 10 1.57 -17.95 18.61
CA THR A 10 2.17 -16.73 19.15
C THR A 10 2.81 -15.93 18.01
N PRO A 11 3.06 -14.62 18.18
CA PRO A 11 3.78 -13.83 17.17
C PRO A 11 5.16 -14.36 16.79
N SER A 12 5.80 -15.19 17.62
CA SER A 12 7.11 -15.82 17.35
C SER A 12 7.00 -17.24 16.81
N SER A 13 5.81 -17.84 16.75
CA SER A 13 5.62 -19.25 16.35
C SER A 13 6.13 -19.56 14.93
N TRP A 14 6.12 -18.58 14.02
CA TRP A 14 6.63 -18.72 12.65
C TRP A 14 8.13 -18.99 12.58
N ALA A 15 8.93 -18.48 13.53
CA ALA A 15 10.39 -18.60 13.51
C ALA A 15 10.89 -20.06 13.68
N SER A 16 10.02 -20.96 14.14
CA SER A 16 10.29 -22.40 14.24
C SER A 16 10.06 -23.17 12.93
N LYS A 17 9.48 -22.53 11.91
CA LYS A 17 9.09 -23.17 10.65
C LYS A 17 10.14 -22.90 9.56
N PRO A 18 10.20 -23.72 8.49
CA PRO A 18 11.14 -23.49 7.38
C PRO A 18 10.92 -22.13 6.70
N ILE A 19 12.02 -21.39 6.47
CA ILE A 19 12.03 -20.06 5.82
C ILE A 19 12.69 -20.17 4.44
N LYS A 20 12.07 -19.57 3.41
CA LYS A 20 12.58 -19.61 2.02
C LYS A 20 13.35 -18.36 1.58
N GLN A 21 13.00 -17.19 2.12
CA GLN A 21 13.56 -15.88 1.73
C GLN A 21 14.32 -15.27 2.90
N ASP A 22 15.13 -16.09 3.57
CA ASP A 22 15.89 -15.65 4.73
C ASP A 22 16.91 -14.55 4.35
N VAL A 23 17.20 -13.68 5.30
CA VAL A 23 18.09 -12.54 5.16
C VAL A 23 19.20 -12.67 6.19
N PRO A 24 20.39 -13.14 5.80
CA PRO A 24 21.50 -13.24 6.74
C PRO A 24 22.04 -11.85 7.06
N TYR A 25 21.83 -11.40 8.30
CA TYR A 25 22.46 -10.21 8.86
C TYR A 25 23.75 -10.58 9.58
N ASN A 26 24.85 -9.90 9.25
CA ASN A 26 26.12 -10.11 9.94
C ASN A 26 26.12 -9.52 11.36
N ASP A 27 25.27 -8.52 11.63
CA ASP A 27 25.14 -7.85 12.92
C ASP A 27 23.86 -8.30 13.65
N ALA A 28 23.96 -9.42 14.36
CA ALA A 28 22.84 -9.97 15.13
C ALA A 28 22.41 -9.04 16.30
N THR A 29 23.36 -8.34 16.91
CA THR A 29 23.08 -7.37 18.00
C THR A 29 22.30 -6.19 17.45
N GLY A 30 22.66 -5.69 16.27
CA GLY A 30 21.93 -4.64 15.56
C GLY A 30 20.50 -5.06 15.19
N VAL A 31 20.30 -6.31 14.75
CA VAL A 31 18.94 -6.86 14.53
C VAL A 31 18.14 -6.83 15.82
N GLN A 32 18.69 -7.34 16.93
CA GLN A 32 17.97 -7.35 18.20
C GLN A 32 17.62 -5.92 18.65
N ALA A 33 18.56 -4.98 18.54
CA ALA A 33 18.32 -3.57 18.89
C ALA A 33 17.22 -2.93 18.01
N ALA A 34 17.18 -3.25 16.72
CA ALA A 34 16.13 -2.79 15.80
C ALA A 34 14.76 -3.37 16.19
N LEU A 35 14.69 -4.67 16.50
CA LEU A 35 13.46 -5.33 16.95
C LEU A 35 12.94 -4.76 18.27
N ASP A 36 13.82 -4.59 19.27
CA ASP A 36 13.47 -4.00 20.56
C ASP A 36 12.93 -2.58 20.44
N LYS A 37 13.44 -1.81 19.46
CA LYS A 37 12.94 -0.48 19.14
C LYS A 37 11.56 -0.56 18.49
N LEU A 38 11.39 -1.39 17.46
CA LEU A 38 10.12 -1.56 16.75
C LEU A 38 8.98 -1.99 17.68
N GLN A 39 9.24 -2.86 18.65
CA GLN A 39 8.25 -3.30 19.64
C GLN A 39 7.68 -2.17 20.51
N LYS A 40 8.41 -1.06 20.66
CA LYS A 40 8.00 0.10 21.48
C LYS A 40 7.34 1.19 20.67
N LEU A 41 7.44 1.15 19.34
CA LEU A 41 6.87 2.17 18.47
C LEU A 41 5.36 1.97 18.30
N PRO A 42 4.58 3.05 18.11
CA PRO A 42 3.15 2.94 17.86
C PRO A 42 2.82 2.04 16.65
N PRO A 43 1.66 1.36 16.63
CA PRO A 43 1.24 0.64 15.44
C PRO A 43 0.87 1.62 14.32
N LEU A 44 1.09 1.19 13.06
CA LEU A 44 0.75 1.99 11.87
C LEU A 44 -0.79 2.06 11.66
N VAL A 45 -1.49 0.99 12.01
CA VAL A 45 -2.95 0.86 11.86
C VAL A 45 -3.60 0.41 13.16
N THR A 46 -4.87 0.74 13.30
CA THR A 46 -5.71 0.38 14.45
C THR A 46 -6.45 -0.94 14.22
N THR A 47 -6.85 -1.59 15.31
CA THR A 47 -7.68 -2.80 15.26
C THR A 47 -9.05 -2.54 14.63
N GLN A 48 -9.58 -1.33 14.77
CA GLN A 48 -10.85 -0.93 14.18
C GLN A 48 -10.76 -0.85 12.65
N GLU A 49 -9.68 -0.27 12.10
CA GLU A 49 -9.44 -0.24 10.65
C GLU A 49 -9.35 -1.65 10.06
N ILE A 50 -8.62 -2.56 10.72
CA ILE A 50 -8.52 -3.97 10.31
C ILE A 50 -9.90 -4.65 10.33
N THR A 51 -10.68 -4.41 11.38
CA THR A 51 -12.03 -4.97 11.51
C THR A 51 -12.98 -4.44 10.44
N ASN A 52 -12.86 -3.16 10.08
CA ASN A 52 -13.63 -2.54 8.99
C ASN A 52 -13.24 -3.13 7.64
N LEU A 53 -11.94 -3.28 7.35
CA LEU A 53 -11.47 -3.95 6.15
C LEU A 53 -12.02 -5.37 6.05
N LYS A 54 -11.99 -6.14 7.15
CA LYS A 54 -12.53 -7.51 7.18
C LYS A 54 -14.02 -7.55 6.87
N LYS A 55 -14.82 -6.61 7.38
CA LYS A 55 -16.25 -6.47 7.03
C LYS A 55 -16.43 -6.14 5.54
N ASN A 56 -15.61 -5.25 4.99
CA ASN A 56 -15.65 -4.89 3.58
C ASN A 56 -15.26 -6.08 2.68
N LEU A 57 -14.23 -6.84 3.04
CA LEU A 57 -13.83 -8.06 2.33
C LEU A 57 -14.90 -9.17 2.41
N LYS A 58 -15.66 -9.27 3.50
CA LYS A 58 -16.84 -10.13 3.56
C LYS A 58 -17.87 -9.74 2.49
N ASN A 59 -18.13 -8.46 2.29
CA ASN A 59 -19.05 -8.01 1.24
C ASN A 59 -18.54 -8.36 -0.16
N VAL A 60 -17.22 -8.28 -0.38
CA VAL A 60 -16.60 -8.72 -1.64
C VAL A 60 -16.81 -10.21 -1.86
N ALA A 61 -16.54 -11.05 -0.85
CA ALA A 61 -16.73 -12.49 -0.93
C ALA A 61 -18.19 -12.89 -1.21
N LEU A 62 -19.16 -12.06 -0.77
CA LEU A 62 -20.59 -12.23 -1.05
C LEU A 62 -21.04 -11.62 -2.39
N GLY A 63 -20.11 -11.13 -3.22
CA GLY A 63 -20.40 -10.51 -4.51
C GLY A 63 -21.08 -9.13 -4.40
N LYS A 64 -21.06 -8.49 -3.23
CA LYS A 64 -21.68 -7.18 -2.97
C LYS A 64 -20.75 -5.99 -3.20
N ALA A 65 -19.45 -6.23 -3.33
CA ALA A 65 -18.42 -5.23 -3.59
C ALA A 65 -17.28 -5.83 -4.43
N PHE A 66 -16.35 -4.99 -4.90
CA PHE A 66 -15.17 -5.39 -5.66
C PHE A 66 -13.89 -4.93 -4.94
N VAL A 67 -12.79 -5.68 -5.01
CA VAL A 67 -11.49 -5.24 -4.47
C VAL A 67 -10.65 -4.65 -5.58
N LEU A 68 -10.16 -3.44 -5.36
CA LEU A 68 -9.08 -2.86 -6.13
C LEU A 68 -7.83 -2.80 -5.23
N GLN A 69 -6.84 -3.63 -5.54
CA GLN A 69 -5.54 -3.58 -4.89
C GLN A 69 -4.47 -3.17 -5.90
N GLY A 70 -3.66 -2.17 -5.58
CA GLY A 70 -2.68 -1.63 -6.50
C GLY A 70 -1.67 -0.71 -5.84
N GLY A 71 -0.52 -0.52 -6.49
CA GLY A 71 0.60 0.30 -6.02
C GLY A 71 1.92 -0.29 -6.47
N ASP A 72 3.00 0.10 -5.81
CA ASP A 72 4.36 -0.27 -6.23
C ASP A 72 4.62 -1.78 -6.10
N CYS A 73 5.51 -2.29 -6.97
CA CYS A 73 6.05 -3.64 -6.81
C CYS A 73 6.89 -3.70 -5.52
N ALA A 74 7.81 -2.74 -5.37
CA ALA A 74 8.58 -2.47 -4.18
C ALA A 74 8.70 -0.95 -4.01
N GLU A 75 8.39 -0.44 -2.82
CA GLU A 75 8.64 0.95 -2.45
C GLU A 75 10.15 1.15 -2.20
N LEU A 76 10.65 2.33 -2.56
CA LEU A 76 11.94 2.83 -2.12
C LEU A 76 11.72 3.89 -1.04
N PHE A 77 12.69 4.08 -0.15
CA PHE A 77 12.67 5.16 0.84
C PHE A 77 12.55 6.53 0.17
N ASP A 78 13.21 6.72 -0.97
CA ASP A 78 13.12 7.95 -1.78
C ASP A 78 11.72 8.23 -2.33
N TYR A 79 10.83 7.23 -2.36
CA TYR A 79 9.44 7.41 -2.79
C TYR A 79 8.54 7.97 -1.67
N CYS A 80 9.08 8.14 -0.46
CA CYS A 80 8.42 8.83 0.64
C CYS A 80 8.47 10.35 0.44
N ASN A 81 7.85 10.82 -0.65
CA ASN A 81 7.69 12.24 -0.97
C ASN A 81 6.27 12.49 -1.48
N GLN A 82 5.83 13.74 -1.37
CA GLN A 82 4.47 14.17 -1.70
C GLN A 82 4.03 13.75 -3.11
N ASP A 83 4.81 14.09 -4.13
CA ASP A 83 4.42 13.87 -5.53
C ASP A 83 4.19 12.39 -5.83
N MET A 84 5.10 11.53 -5.35
CA MET A 84 5.00 10.08 -5.56
C MET A 84 3.83 9.47 -4.79
N ILE A 85 3.56 9.92 -3.57
CA ILE A 85 2.43 9.42 -2.77
C ILE A 85 1.12 9.87 -3.43
N GLU A 86 0.99 11.15 -3.78
CA GLU A 86 -0.20 11.69 -4.44
C GLU A 86 -0.48 11.00 -5.77
N ALA A 87 0.54 10.82 -6.62
CA ALA A 87 0.38 10.17 -7.92
C ALA A 87 -0.21 8.75 -7.79
N LYS A 88 0.31 7.96 -6.83
CA LYS A 88 -0.21 6.61 -6.53
C LYS A 88 -1.66 6.64 -6.07
N VAL A 89 -1.99 7.54 -5.16
CA VAL A 89 -3.33 7.68 -4.60
C VAL A 89 -4.32 8.13 -5.66
N LYS A 90 -3.97 9.16 -6.45
CA LYS A 90 -4.78 9.65 -7.57
C LYS A 90 -5.06 8.52 -8.56
N LEU A 91 -4.05 7.76 -8.97
CA LEU A 91 -4.24 6.64 -9.89
C LEU A 91 -5.20 5.58 -9.32
N LEU A 92 -5.04 5.20 -8.04
CA LEU A 92 -5.93 4.24 -7.38
C LEU A 92 -7.38 4.73 -7.31
N LEU A 93 -7.58 6.02 -7.02
CA LEU A 93 -8.89 6.67 -6.98
C LEU A 93 -9.55 6.70 -8.37
N GLN A 94 -8.79 7.06 -9.40
CA GLN A 94 -9.27 7.09 -10.80
C GLN A 94 -9.71 5.69 -11.27
N MET A 95 -8.89 4.67 -11.04
CA MET A 95 -9.23 3.27 -11.36
C MET A 95 -10.47 2.82 -10.60
N SER A 96 -10.58 3.18 -9.32
CA SER A 96 -11.74 2.85 -8.51
C SER A 96 -13.01 3.46 -9.08
N LEU A 97 -12.98 4.68 -9.59
CA LEU A 97 -14.17 5.29 -10.15
C LEU A 97 -14.68 4.54 -11.38
N VAL A 98 -13.75 4.20 -12.28
CA VAL A 98 -14.07 3.42 -13.49
C VAL A 98 -14.70 2.08 -13.11
N LEU A 99 -14.18 1.40 -12.08
CA LEU A 99 -14.72 0.15 -11.59
C LEU A 99 -16.10 0.31 -10.95
N ILE A 100 -16.33 1.34 -10.14
CA ILE A 100 -17.65 1.62 -9.56
C ILE A 100 -18.67 1.82 -10.68
N TRP A 101 -18.32 2.64 -11.68
CA TRP A 101 -19.17 2.92 -12.83
C TRP A 101 -19.47 1.67 -13.66
N GLY A 102 -18.45 0.87 -13.97
CA GLY A 102 -18.58 -0.31 -14.83
C GLY A 102 -19.23 -1.51 -14.14
N ALA A 103 -18.92 -1.74 -12.86
CA ALA A 103 -19.42 -2.89 -12.11
C ALA A 103 -20.74 -2.61 -11.38
N ASN A 104 -21.14 -1.33 -11.25
CA ASN A 104 -22.26 -0.87 -10.44
C ASN A 104 -22.24 -1.47 -9.01
N LYS A 105 -21.05 -1.47 -8.41
CA LYS A 105 -20.76 -2.04 -7.09
C LYS A 105 -19.78 -1.13 -6.32
N PRO A 106 -19.86 -1.08 -4.98
CA PRO A 106 -18.82 -0.47 -4.16
C PRO A 106 -17.44 -1.11 -4.41
N VAL A 107 -16.38 -0.30 -4.34
CA VAL A 107 -14.99 -0.74 -4.47
C VAL A 107 -14.26 -0.56 -3.14
N VAL A 108 -13.64 -1.63 -2.66
CA VAL A 108 -12.71 -1.64 -1.52
C VAL A 108 -11.30 -1.37 -2.05
N ARG A 109 -10.72 -0.23 -1.67
CA ARG A 109 -9.42 0.24 -2.16
C ARG A 109 -8.31 -0.18 -1.20
N ILE A 110 -7.33 -0.92 -1.71
CA ILE A 110 -6.18 -1.41 -0.93
C ILE A 110 -4.91 -0.99 -1.65
N ALA A 111 -4.20 -0.01 -1.12
CA ALA A 111 -2.94 0.45 -1.67
C ALA A 111 -1.78 -0.47 -1.25
N ARG A 112 -0.90 -0.79 -2.19
CA ARG A 112 0.45 -1.31 -1.91
C ARG A 112 1.34 -0.12 -1.61
N ILE A 113 1.33 0.32 -0.36
CA ILE A 113 1.96 1.56 0.11
C ILE A 113 2.24 1.48 1.61
N ALA A 114 3.20 2.28 2.08
CA ALA A 114 3.56 2.42 3.49
C ALA A 114 4.04 1.10 4.13
N GLY A 115 4.80 0.29 3.38
CA GLY A 115 5.41 -0.92 3.93
C GLY A 115 5.87 -1.94 2.91
N GLN A 116 5.69 -1.71 1.61
CA GLN A 116 6.07 -2.64 0.54
C GLN A 116 7.58 -2.53 0.24
N PHE A 117 8.41 -2.57 1.28
CA PHE A 117 9.85 -2.34 1.20
C PHE A 117 10.68 -3.63 1.06
N ALA A 118 10.05 -4.81 1.05
CA ALA A 118 10.72 -6.08 0.86
C ALA A 118 10.35 -6.69 -0.51
N LYS A 119 11.30 -7.45 -1.08
CA LYS A 119 11.11 -8.18 -2.34
C LYS A 119 11.80 -9.55 -2.29
N PRO A 120 11.08 -10.65 -2.61
CA PRO A 120 11.71 -11.95 -2.76
C PRO A 120 12.65 -11.98 -3.98
N ARG A 121 13.70 -12.80 -3.89
CA ARG A 121 14.66 -12.98 -4.99
C ARG A 121 14.82 -14.46 -5.32
N SER A 122 14.97 -14.75 -6.62
CA SER A 122 15.28 -16.08 -7.13
C SER A 122 16.70 -16.52 -6.78
N SER A 123 17.63 -15.56 -6.69
CA SER A 123 19.02 -15.77 -6.30
C SER A 123 19.38 -14.84 -5.14
N PRO A 124 20.17 -15.29 -4.14
CA PRO A 124 20.66 -14.43 -3.06
C PRO A 124 21.75 -13.45 -3.54
N MET A 125 22.43 -13.75 -4.64
CA MET A 125 23.50 -12.95 -5.23
C MET A 125 23.12 -12.48 -6.63
N GLU A 126 23.64 -11.34 -7.07
CA GLU A 126 23.56 -10.88 -8.46
C GLU A 126 24.88 -10.30 -8.93
N VAL A 127 25.11 -10.32 -10.25
CA VAL A 127 26.28 -9.73 -10.88
C VAL A 127 25.84 -8.51 -11.67
N VAL A 128 26.34 -7.34 -11.28
CA VAL A 128 26.07 -6.07 -11.98
C VAL A 128 27.41 -5.52 -12.46
N ASN A 129 27.53 -5.26 -13.76
CA ASN A 129 28.77 -4.78 -14.39
C ASN A 129 30.02 -5.62 -14.06
N GLY A 130 29.85 -6.95 -13.95
CA GLY A 130 30.94 -7.89 -13.64
C GLY A 130 31.31 -8.01 -12.16
N VAL A 131 30.66 -7.25 -11.27
CA VAL A 131 30.86 -7.32 -9.82
C VAL A 131 29.75 -8.14 -9.18
N GLU A 132 30.11 -9.19 -8.45
CA GLU A 132 29.16 -9.99 -7.66
C GLU A 132 28.83 -9.29 -6.34
N MET A 133 27.55 -9.22 -6.00
CA MET A 133 27.03 -8.58 -4.79
C MET A 133 25.73 -9.24 -4.32
N PRO A 134 25.30 -9.06 -3.05
CA PRO A 134 23.98 -9.51 -2.64
C PRO A 134 22.89 -8.88 -3.51
N SER A 135 21.87 -9.69 -3.80
CA SER A 135 20.70 -9.22 -4.52
C SER A 135 19.99 -8.12 -3.73
N PHE A 136 19.54 -7.06 -4.42
CA PHE A 136 18.65 -6.08 -3.83
C PHE A 136 17.35 -6.77 -3.39
N ARG A 137 17.04 -6.71 -2.09
CA ARG A 137 15.89 -7.36 -1.48
C ARG A 137 14.84 -6.36 -1.00
N GLY A 138 14.99 -5.09 -1.39
CA GLY A 138 14.13 -4.00 -0.97
C GLY A 138 14.73 -3.17 0.16
N ASP A 139 14.26 -1.94 0.28
CA ASP A 139 14.92 -0.93 1.10
C ASP A 139 14.89 -1.20 2.61
N ASN A 140 13.99 -2.07 3.10
CA ASN A 140 14.04 -2.49 4.50
C ASN A 140 15.20 -3.46 4.81
N ILE A 141 15.87 -4.00 3.79
CA ILE A 141 16.97 -4.94 3.93
C ILE A 141 18.30 -4.30 3.49
N ASN A 142 18.41 -3.85 2.24
CA ASN A 142 19.65 -3.33 1.66
C ASN A 142 19.37 -2.29 0.57
N GLY A 143 20.39 -1.53 0.19
CA GLY A 143 20.24 -0.39 -0.72
C GLY A 143 20.10 -0.75 -2.19
N PHE A 144 19.40 0.11 -2.93
CA PHE A 144 19.15 -0.08 -4.35
C PHE A 144 20.42 0.04 -5.21
N GLU A 145 21.32 0.96 -4.85
CA GLU A 145 22.59 1.20 -5.55
C GLU A 145 23.38 -0.11 -5.74
N ALA A 146 23.91 -0.30 -6.95
CA ALA A 146 24.63 -1.52 -7.32
C ALA A 146 26.11 -1.48 -6.87
N THR A 147 26.32 -1.35 -5.56
CA THR A 147 27.65 -1.41 -4.92
C THR A 147 27.68 -2.50 -3.85
N PRO A 148 28.79 -3.26 -3.69
CA PRO A 148 28.88 -4.31 -2.67
C PRO A 148 28.56 -3.81 -1.26
N GLU A 149 28.90 -2.57 -0.94
CA GLU A 149 28.64 -1.92 0.34
C GLU A 149 27.14 -1.67 0.54
N SER A 150 26.47 -1.05 -0.43
CA SER A 150 25.03 -0.75 -0.37
C SER A 150 24.18 -2.03 -0.30
N ARG A 151 24.67 -3.11 -0.91
CA ARG A 151 23.97 -4.41 -0.94
C ARG A 151 24.09 -5.23 0.34
N LYS A 152 24.91 -4.83 1.32
CA LYS A 152 24.95 -5.53 2.62
C LYS A 152 23.63 -5.31 3.38
N PRO A 153 23.00 -6.37 3.90
CA PRO A 153 21.86 -6.23 4.79
C PRO A 153 22.21 -5.38 6.02
N ASP A 154 21.43 -4.33 6.26
CA ASP A 154 21.61 -3.40 7.38
C ASP A 154 20.39 -3.44 8.30
N PRO A 155 20.51 -3.91 9.55
CA PRO A 155 19.40 -3.99 10.49
C PRO A 155 18.74 -2.64 10.79
N SER A 156 19.48 -1.53 10.68
CA SER A 156 18.96 -0.19 10.93
C SER A 156 17.82 0.17 9.98
N ARG A 157 17.82 -0.41 8.77
CA ARG A 157 16.81 -0.21 7.73
C ARG A 157 15.42 -0.73 8.12
N LEU A 158 15.32 -1.68 9.06
CA LEU A 158 14.03 -2.13 9.60
C LEU A 158 13.31 -0.99 10.33
N VAL A 159 14.06 -0.23 11.13
CA VAL A 159 13.53 0.94 11.85
C VAL A 159 13.26 2.09 10.88
N SER A 160 14.15 2.31 9.91
CA SER A 160 13.94 3.31 8.86
C SER A 160 12.67 3.04 8.06
N ALA A 161 12.42 1.77 7.70
CA ALA A 161 11.21 1.37 6.99
C ALA A 161 9.94 1.70 7.78
N TYR A 162 9.93 1.47 9.10
CA TYR A 162 8.82 1.90 9.95
C TYR A 162 8.56 3.41 9.87
N PHE A 163 9.62 4.24 9.94
CA PHE A 163 9.44 5.69 9.89
C PHE A 163 8.97 6.19 8.51
N HIS A 164 9.45 5.59 7.42
CA HIS A 164 8.95 5.89 6.07
C HIS A 164 7.50 5.44 5.90
N SER A 165 7.14 4.27 6.43
CA SER A 165 5.74 3.81 6.49
C SER A 165 4.85 4.78 7.26
N ALA A 166 5.28 5.20 8.45
CA ALA A 166 4.52 6.12 9.30
C ALA A 166 4.34 7.49 8.64
N ALA A 167 5.40 8.06 8.05
CA ALA A 167 5.34 9.33 7.34
C ALA A 167 4.42 9.25 6.11
N THR A 168 4.57 8.20 5.30
CA THR A 168 3.74 7.95 4.12
C THR A 168 2.26 7.81 4.49
N LEU A 169 1.96 7.03 5.53
CA LEU A 169 0.58 6.79 5.98
C LEU A 169 -0.04 8.03 6.61
N ASN A 170 0.74 8.81 7.37
CA ASN A 170 0.28 10.08 7.94
C ASN A 170 -0.07 11.08 6.82
N TYR A 171 0.82 11.24 5.85
CA TYR A 171 0.58 12.10 4.69
C TYR A 171 -0.66 11.63 3.90
N LEU A 172 -0.75 10.33 3.59
CA LEU A 172 -1.92 9.74 2.93
C LEU A 172 -3.23 10.09 3.63
N ARG A 173 -3.32 9.88 4.94
CA ARG A 173 -4.52 10.16 5.74
C ARG A 173 -4.85 11.66 5.74
N ALA A 174 -3.84 12.52 5.89
CA ALA A 174 -4.01 13.96 5.83
C ALA A 174 -4.53 14.41 4.46
N SER A 175 -3.94 13.93 3.37
CA SER A 175 -4.33 14.29 2.01
C SER A 175 -5.74 13.82 1.65
N LEU A 176 -6.14 12.62 2.09
CA LEU A 176 -7.52 12.14 1.90
C LEU A 176 -8.53 13.04 2.63
N THR A 177 -8.19 13.53 3.82
CA THR A 177 -9.05 14.43 4.61
C THR A 177 -9.05 15.86 4.05
N SER A 178 -7.96 16.30 3.43
CA SER A 178 -7.81 17.65 2.87
C SER A 178 -8.38 17.80 1.45
N GLY A 179 -9.14 16.82 0.96
CA GLY A 179 -9.85 16.91 -0.32
C GLY A 179 -9.09 16.34 -1.52
N LEU A 180 -7.97 15.61 -1.36
CA LEU A 180 -7.34 14.89 -2.48
C LEU A 180 -8.31 13.90 -3.15
N ALA A 181 -9.23 13.35 -2.35
CA ALA A 181 -10.26 12.44 -2.81
C ALA A 181 -11.63 13.10 -2.96
N ASP A 182 -11.71 14.42 -2.90
CA ASP A 182 -12.97 15.14 -3.09
C ASP A 182 -13.47 14.98 -4.53
N LEU A 183 -14.68 14.46 -4.67
CA LEU A 183 -15.35 14.29 -5.96
C LEU A 183 -16.00 15.60 -6.44
N HIS A 184 -16.22 16.57 -5.55
CA HIS A 184 -16.82 17.88 -5.84
C HIS A 184 -15.80 18.89 -6.35
N SER A 185 -14.57 18.83 -5.83
CA SER A 185 -13.42 19.57 -6.33
C SER A 185 -12.53 18.61 -7.14
N PRO A 186 -12.80 18.42 -8.45
CA PRO A 186 -11.97 17.57 -9.31
C PRO A 186 -10.61 18.25 -9.48
N LEU A 187 -9.74 18.13 -8.48
CA LEU A 187 -8.33 18.49 -8.56
C LEU A 187 -7.75 17.76 -9.75
N ASP A 188 -7.66 18.47 -10.86
CA ASP A 188 -6.93 18.10 -12.06
C ASP A 188 -6.83 16.58 -12.25
N TRP A 189 -7.99 15.91 -12.40
CA TRP A 189 -8.04 14.55 -12.94
C TRP A 189 -7.63 14.53 -14.42
N GLY A 190 -7.07 15.65 -14.91
CA GLY A 190 -6.30 15.77 -16.11
C GLY A 190 -5.36 14.60 -16.22
N LEU A 191 -5.66 13.76 -17.20
CA LEU A 191 -4.95 12.55 -17.47
C LEU A 191 -3.60 12.88 -18.13
N GLY A 192 -2.68 13.53 -17.42
CA GLY A 192 -1.31 13.76 -17.90
C GLY A 192 -0.63 12.47 -18.37
N HIS A 193 -1.12 11.32 -17.89
CA HIS A 193 -0.64 9.98 -18.22
C HIS A 193 -1.45 9.26 -19.32
N VAL A 194 -2.70 9.67 -19.61
CA VAL A 194 -3.47 9.06 -20.71
C VAL A 194 -3.19 9.82 -21.98
N ILE A 195 -2.16 9.36 -22.66
CA ILE A 195 -1.66 9.93 -23.91
C ILE A 195 -2.65 9.66 -25.06
N THR A 196 -3.45 8.59 -24.98
CA THR A 196 -4.37 8.18 -26.05
C THR A 196 -5.68 8.97 -26.02
N PRO A 197 -6.02 9.75 -27.07
CA PRO A 197 -7.21 10.60 -27.09
C PRO A 197 -8.53 9.84 -26.85
N THR A 198 -8.64 8.63 -27.41
CA THR A 198 -9.87 7.82 -27.30
C THR A 198 -10.10 7.27 -25.90
N ILE A 199 -9.05 6.99 -25.12
CA ILE A 199 -9.17 6.55 -23.72
C ILE A 199 -9.53 7.73 -22.85
N LYS A 200 -8.92 8.90 -23.10
CA LYS A 200 -9.23 10.15 -22.43
C LYS A 200 -10.71 10.53 -22.57
N GLU A 201 -11.24 10.50 -23.80
CA GLU A 201 -12.66 10.79 -24.05
C GLU A 201 -13.61 9.83 -23.30
N LYS A 202 -13.31 8.52 -23.31
CA LYS A 202 -14.11 7.52 -22.57
C LYS A 202 -14.10 7.79 -21.07
N TYR A 203 -12.94 8.14 -20.52
CA TYR A 203 -12.80 8.46 -19.10
C TYR A 203 -13.54 9.75 -18.74
N GLU A 204 -13.34 10.83 -19.49
CA GLU A 204 -14.05 12.10 -19.29
C GLU A 204 -15.56 11.93 -19.30
N ARG A 205 -16.09 11.06 -20.17
CA ARG A 205 -17.50 10.70 -20.18
C ARG A 205 -17.97 10.02 -18.89
N ILE A 206 -17.16 9.13 -18.30
CA ILE A 206 -17.48 8.50 -17.00
C ILE A 206 -17.48 9.57 -15.90
N VAL A 207 -16.44 10.40 -15.84
CA VAL A 207 -16.31 11.47 -14.84
C VAL A 207 -17.49 12.44 -14.91
N ASN A 208 -17.87 12.88 -16.11
CA ASN A 208 -18.99 13.82 -16.27
C ASN A 208 -20.31 13.21 -15.79
N ARG A 209 -20.58 11.92 -16.08
CA ARG A 209 -21.78 11.25 -15.59
C ARG A 209 -21.82 11.11 -14.07
N VAL A 210 -20.66 10.86 -13.45
CA VAL A 210 -20.56 10.79 -11.99
C VAL A 210 -20.82 12.17 -11.38
N LYS A 211 -20.23 13.23 -11.95
CA LYS A 211 -20.49 14.61 -11.52
C LYS A 211 -21.97 14.98 -11.61
N ASP A 212 -22.64 14.61 -12.70
CA ASP A 212 -24.07 14.86 -12.88
C ASP A 212 -24.91 14.12 -11.82
N ALA A 213 -24.56 12.86 -11.51
CA ALA A 213 -25.24 12.09 -10.47
C ALA A 213 -25.05 12.69 -9.07
N LEU A 214 -23.84 13.13 -8.73
CA LEU A 214 -23.55 13.81 -7.47
C LEU A 214 -24.31 15.14 -7.35
N ARG A 215 -24.35 15.93 -8.43
CA ARG A 215 -25.13 17.18 -8.49
C ARG A 215 -26.63 16.91 -8.31
N PHE A 216 -27.14 15.84 -8.90
CA PHE A 216 -28.53 15.43 -8.73
C PHE A 216 -28.83 15.05 -7.28
N MET A 217 -27.99 14.21 -6.65
CA MET A 217 -28.11 13.85 -5.23
C MET A 217 -28.16 15.08 -4.32
N GLN A 218 -27.29 16.05 -4.57
CA GLN A 218 -27.26 17.32 -3.84
C GLN A 218 -28.56 18.13 -4.05
N THR A 219 -29.07 18.17 -5.29
CA THR A 219 -30.29 18.92 -5.64
C THR A 219 -31.53 18.33 -4.97
N VAL A 220 -31.60 17.01 -4.79
CA VAL A 220 -32.74 16.34 -4.11
C VAL A 220 -32.60 16.30 -2.58
N GLY A 221 -31.60 16.98 -2.01
CA GLY A 221 -31.43 17.08 -0.56
C GLY A 221 -30.98 15.77 0.12
N ILE A 222 -30.36 14.86 -0.64
CA ILE A 222 -29.63 13.73 -0.02
C ILE A 222 -28.34 14.33 0.51
N ASP A 223 -28.39 14.68 1.79
CA ASP A 223 -27.33 15.35 2.54
C ASP A 223 -26.02 14.55 2.49
N THR A 224 -24.99 15.15 1.89
CA THR A 224 -23.66 14.58 1.68
C THR A 224 -22.76 14.70 2.90
N ASP A 225 -23.22 15.40 3.94
CA ASP A 225 -22.45 15.97 5.06
C ASP A 225 -21.55 15.02 5.87
N ARG A 226 -21.63 13.69 5.70
CA ARG A 226 -20.70 12.74 6.35
C ARG A 226 -20.37 11.46 5.57
N GLY A 227 -21.17 11.08 4.57
CA GLY A 227 -21.10 9.73 3.98
C GLY A 227 -20.47 9.65 2.60
N VAL A 228 -20.47 10.76 1.84
CA VAL A 228 -19.98 10.79 0.45
C VAL A 228 -18.57 11.38 0.35
N GLU A 229 -18.14 12.11 1.38
CA GLU A 229 -16.90 12.91 1.34
C GLU A 229 -15.63 12.15 1.72
N THR A 230 -15.72 11.01 2.42
CA THR A 230 -14.53 10.28 2.87
C THR A 230 -14.30 9.03 2.05
N VAL A 231 -13.21 9.03 1.29
CA VAL A 231 -12.74 7.85 0.56
C VAL A 231 -11.75 7.08 1.44
N ASP A 232 -12.16 5.89 1.87
CA ASP A 232 -11.26 4.97 2.57
C ASP A 232 -10.24 4.34 1.60
N ILE A 233 -8.97 4.39 1.98
CA ILE A 233 -7.88 3.60 1.38
C ILE A 233 -7.19 2.82 2.49
N TYR A 234 -7.18 1.49 2.36
CA TYR A 234 -6.42 0.60 3.24
C TYR A 234 -5.00 0.40 2.70
N THR A 235 -4.05 0.03 3.54
CA THR A 235 -2.67 -0.29 3.11
C THR A 235 -2.41 -1.79 3.16
N SER A 236 -1.47 -2.26 2.35
CA SER A 236 -1.04 -3.65 2.28
C SER A 236 0.41 -3.75 1.84
N HIS A 237 1.06 -4.83 2.27
CA HIS A 237 2.37 -5.26 1.79
C HIS A 237 2.49 -6.79 1.92
N GLU A 238 3.51 -7.36 1.30
CA GLU A 238 3.92 -8.76 1.53
C GLU A 238 4.56 -8.91 2.92
N GLY A 239 4.13 -9.91 3.70
CA GLY A 239 4.60 -10.17 5.07
C GLY A 239 4.92 -11.63 5.32
#